data_AF-A0A7X6J6D6-F1
#
_entry.id   AF-A0A7X6J6D6-F1
#
_cell.length_a   1.000
_cell.length_b   1.000
_cell.length_c   1.000
_cell.angle_alpha   90.00
_cell.angle_beta   90.00
_cell.angle_gamma   90.00
#
_symmetry.space_group_name_H-M   'P 1'
#
loop_
_entity.id
_entity.type
_entity.pdbx_description
1 polymer ?
#
loop_
_entity_poly.entity_id
_entity_poly.type
_entity_poly.pdbx_seq_one_letter_code
_entity_poly.pdbx_strand_id
1 'polypeptide(L)'
;MDDLIYLEDDADPYGDEPKPKADVMTISGADAIALHEFVRHVNIRCYDERFKDRGMMKSRALRDQLDRIREILHTLLDYPYFEPFYYWSPPSDMPPDQAEPELISAVADRSEVQFHSVGIYLAPDSIPVGTLEIAVDDETGEACGIVSTRGMTSAATWTKAGASLDETIKTFVDAISIDKDALVAVKLTMPPQA
;
A
#
# COMPACT_ATOMS: atom_id res chain seq x y z
N MET A 1 -14.49 32.15 -41.20
CA MET A 1 -14.53 31.61 -39.83
C MET A 1 -13.88 30.26 -39.92
N ASP A 2 -12.56 30.22 -39.70
CA ASP A 2 -11.79 29.00 -39.51
C ASP A 2 -10.88 29.32 -38.31
N ASP A 3 -11.38 29.03 -37.11
CA ASP A 3 -10.55 29.05 -35.90
C ASP A 3 -9.74 27.76 -35.90
N LEU A 4 -8.47 27.89 -36.29
CA LEU A 4 -7.46 26.87 -36.08
C LEU A 4 -7.14 26.86 -34.58
N ILE A 5 -7.63 25.85 -33.86
CA ILE A 5 -7.22 25.59 -32.48
C ILE A 5 -5.89 24.85 -32.55
N TYR A 6 -4.79 25.57 -32.27
CA TYR A 6 -3.52 24.95 -31.96
C TYR A 6 -3.64 24.36 -30.56
N LEU A 7 -3.71 23.03 -30.47
CA LEU A 7 -3.41 22.34 -29.21
C LEU A 7 -1.89 22.35 -29.11
N GLU A 8 -1.38 23.21 -28.24
CA GLU A 8 0.02 23.14 -27.80
C GLU A 8 0.25 21.73 -27.24
N ASP A 9 1.29 21.08 -27.75
CA ASP A 9 1.78 19.79 -27.28
C ASP A 9 2.45 20.03 -25.93
N ASP A 10 1.62 20.27 -24.90
CA ASP A 10 1.99 20.25 -23.50
C ASP A 10 2.27 18.80 -23.12
N ALA A 11 3.33 18.24 -23.70
CA ALA A 11 3.92 17.00 -23.26
C ALA A 11 4.49 17.26 -21.87
N ASP A 12 3.64 17.08 -20.84
CA ASP A 12 4.04 17.05 -19.45
C ASP A 12 5.13 15.97 -19.33
N PRO A 13 6.39 16.34 -19.06
CA PRO A 13 7.48 15.37 -18.95
C PRO A 13 7.29 14.42 -17.75
N TYR A 14 6.26 14.65 -16.91
CA TYR A 14 5.86 13.85 -15.76
C TYR A 14 4.47 13.19 -15.90
N GLY A 15 4.03 12.88 -17.12
CA GLY A 15 2.83 12.06 -17.30
C GLY A 15 3.01 10.67 -16.65
N ASP A 16 2.25 10.40 -15.58
CA ASP A 16 2.10 9.09 -14.93
C ASP A 16 1.41 8.03 -15.84
N GLU A 17 1.14 8.40 -17.09
CA GLU A 17 0.49 7.53 -18.06
C GLU A 17 1.49 6.56 -18.72
N PRO A 18 1.11 5.28 -18.89
CA PRO A 18 1.91 4.33 -19.66
C PRO A 18 2.11 4.83 -21.10
N LYS A 19 3.35 4.82 -21.57
CA LYS A 19 3.68 5.24 -22.93
C LYS A 19 3.68 4.04 -23.88
N PRO A 20 3.22 4.20 -25.13
CA PRO A 20 3.33 3.11 -26.10
C PRO A 20 4.80 2.82 -26.42
N LYS A 21 5.17 1.54 -26.49
CA LYS A 21 6.52 1.09 -26.87
C LYS A 21 6.86 1.32 -28.35
N ALA A 22 5.83 1.54 -29.18
CA ALA A 22 5.97 1.73 -30.61
C ALA A 22 4.85 2.64 -31.14
N ASP A 23 5.15 3.39 -32.21
CA ASP A 23 4.20 4.29 -32.88
C ASP A 23 2.96 3.56 -33.41
N VAL A 24 3.12 2.27 -33.76
CA VAL A 24 2.03 1.38 -34.14
C VAL A 24 2.09 0.13 -33.26
N MET A 25 1.12 0.00 -32.36
CA MET A 25 0.97 -1.16 -31.50
C MET A 25 0.18 -2.26 -32.21
N THR A 26 0.70 -3.48 -32.20
CA THR A 26 0.01 -4.65 -32.75
C THR A 26 -0.05 -5.76 -31.70
N ILE A 27 -1.21 -6.39 -31.55
CA ILE A 27 -1.38 -7.58 -30.71
C ILE A 27 -1.48 -8.83 -31.60
N SER A 28 -1.03 -9.97 -31.08
CA SER A 28 -1.23 -11.24 -31.79
C SER A 28 -2.72 -11.66 -31.74
N GLY A 29 -3.13 -12.54 -32.65
CA GLY A 29 -4.48 -13.12 -32.61
C GLY A 29 -4.77 -13.86 -31.29
N ALA A 30 -3.75 -14.49 -30.70
CA ALA A 30 -3.87 -15.15 -29.41
C ALA A 30 -4.10 -14.14 -28.27
N ASP A 31 -3.42 -12.99 -28.30
CA ASP A 31 -3.62 -11.92 -27.32
C ASP A 31 -4.98 -11.25 -27.47
N ALA A 32 -5.47 -11.09 -28.69
CA ALA A 32 -6.83 -10.61 -28.95
C ALA A 32 -7.90 -11.55 -28.36
N ILE A 33 -7.70 -12.88 -28.48
CA ILE A 33 -8.58 -13.87 -27.85
C ILE A 33 -8.51 -13.76 -26.33
N ALA A 34 -7.32 -13.67 -25.74
CA ALA A 34 -7.15 -13.53 -24.30
C ALA A 34 -7.82 -12.27 -23.74
N LEU A 35 -7.68 -11.12 -24.43
CA LEU A 35 -8.39 -9.88 -24.08
C LEU A 35 -9.91 -10.05 -24.14
N HIS A 36 -10.43 -10.70 -25.18
CA HIS A 36 -11.85 -10.99 -25.30
C HIS A 36 -12.36 -11.90 -24.18
N GLU A 37 -11.62 -12.95 -23.85
CA GLU A 37 -11.93 -13.87 -22.75
C GLU A 37 -11.91 -13.17 -21.40
N PHE A 38 -10.94 -12.30 -21.15
CA PHE A 38 -10.87 -11.48 -19.93
C PHE A 38 -12.10 -10.58 -19.79
N VAL A 39 -12.46 -9.81 -20.82
CA VAL A 39 -13.65 -8.93 -20.81
C VAL A 39 -14.92 -9.74 -20.56
N ARG A 40 -15.05 -10.89 -21.24
CA ARG A 40 -16.18 -11.80 -21.03
C ARG A 40 -16.23 -12.35 -19.61
N HIS A 41 -15.07 -12.68 -19.03
CA HIS A 41 -14.97 -13.16 -17.66
C HIS A 41 -15.41 -12.09 -16.67
N VAL A 42 -14.87 -10.87 -16.78
CA VAL A 42 -15.21 -9.76 -15.87
C VAL A 42 -16.70 -9.41 -15.94
N ASN A 43 -17.29 -9.39 -17.15
CA ASN A 43 -18.70 -9.08 -17.33
C ASN A 43 -19.67 -10.08 -16.68
N ILE A 44 -19.26 -11.35 -16.52
CA ILE A 44 -20.15 -12.42 -16.04
C ILE A 44 -19.76 -12.91 -14.64
N ARG A 45 -18.46 -12.86 -14.29
CA ARG A 45 -17.85 -13.60 -13.17
C ARG A 45 -16.80 -12.80 -12.40
N CYS A 46 -16.97 -11.48 -12.30
CA CYS A 46 -16.15 -10.68 -11.40
C CYS A 46 -16.69 -10.74 -9.97
N TYR A 47 -16.25 -11.74 -9.20
CA TYR A 47 -16.60 -11.88 -7.79
C TYR A 47 -15.39 -12.30 -6.95
N ASP A 48 -15.50 -12.04 -5.65
CA ASP A 48 -14.54 -12.48 -4.64
C ASP A 48 -14.95 -13.87 -4.13
N GLU A 49 -13.96 -14.72 -3.92
CA GLU A 49 -14.09 -16.03 -3.29
C GLU A 49 -13.65 -15.93 -1.82
N ARG A 50 -14.44 -16.54 -0.94
CA ARG A 50 -14.13 -16.59 0.50
C ARG A 50 -13.30 -17.83 0.80
N PHE A 51 -12.06 -17.62 1.22
CA PHE A 51 -11.15 -18.68 1.66
C PHE A 51 -11.15 -18.75 3.19
N LYS A 52 -11.21 -19.98 3.74
CA LYS A 52 -11.28 -20.21 5.19
C LYS A 52 -10.12 -19.57 5.96
N ASP A 53 -8.92 -19.53 5.36
CA ASP A 53 -7.69 -19.11 6.04
C ASP A 53 -7.07 -17.83 5.46
N ARG A 54 -7.67 -17.24 4.42
CA ARG A 54 -7.07 -16.11 3.66
C ARG A 54 -8.02 -14.95 3.39
N GLY A 55 -9.21 -14.97 3.99
CA GLY A 55 -10.22 -13.93 3.78
C GLY A 55 -10.83 -13.95 2.38
N MET A 56 -11.27 -12.79 1.91
CA MET A 56 -11.83 -12.59 0.58
C MET A 56 -10.72 -12.37 -0.44
N MET A 57 -10.70 -13.13 -1.53
CA MET A 57 -9.72 -12.98 -2.61
C MET A 57 -10.38 -13.08 -3.97
N LYS A 58 -9.76 -12.51 -5.02
CA LYS A 58 -10.21 -12.76 -6.39
C LYS A 58 -10.12 -14.25 -6.75
N SER A 59 -11.11 -14.72 -7.52
CA SER A 59 -11.14 -16.10 -8.01
C SER A 59 -9.84 -16.46 -8.72
N ARG A 60 -9.44 -17.74 -8.63
CA ARG A 60 -8.21 -18.19 -9.30
C ARG A 60 -8.27 -17.90 -10.82
N ALA A 61 -9.42 -18.15 -11.44
CA ALA A 61 -9.62 -17.91 -12.86
C ALA A 61 -9.43 -16.43 -13.23
N LEU A 62 -9.92 -15.49 -12.40
CA LEU A 62 -9.70 -14.06 -12.64
C LEU A 62 -8.23 -13.69 -12.49
N ARG A 63 -7.52 -14.25 -11.49
CA ARG A 63 -6.08 -14.00 -11.31
C ARG A 63 -5.26 -14.50 -12.50
N ASP A 64 -5.50 -15.72 -12.96
CA ASP A 64 -4.80 -16.30 -14.12
C ASP A 64 -5.01 -15.42 -15.38
N GLN A 65 -6.22 -14.87 -15.56
CA GLN A 65 -6.52 -13.95 -16.66
C GLN A 65 -5.82 -12.60 -16.50
N LEU A 66 -5.79 -12.03 -15.28
CA LEU A 66 -5.09 -10.77 -14.99
C LEU A 66 -3.59 -10.90 -15.26
N ASP A 67 -2.97 -12.01 -14.89
CA ASP A 67 -1.56 -12.28 -15.19
C ASP A 67 -1.31 -12.27 -16.71
N ARG A 68 -2.20 -12.92 -17.48
CA ARG A 68 -2.10 -12.92 -18.95
C ARG A 68 -2.29 -11.53 -19.55
N ILE A 69 -3.22 -10.73 -19.04
CA ILE A 69 -3.40 -9.35 -19.50
C ILE A 69 -2.17 -8.51 -19.17
N ARG A 70 -1.57 -8.69 -17.99
CA ARG A 70 -0.34 -8.00 -17.61
C ARG A 70 0.80 -8.30 -18.57
N GLU A 71 0.98 -9.56 -18.98
CA GLU A 71 1.96 -9.93 -19.99
C GLU A 71 1.72 -9.21 -21.32
N ILE A 72 0.47 -9.19 -21.80
CA ILE A 72 0.12 -8.51 -23.06
C ILE A 72 0.44 -7.02 -22.95
N LEU A 73 -0.02 -6.35 -21.89
CA LEU A 73 0.21 -4.92 -21.70
C LEU A 73 1.70 -4.58 -21.56
N HIS A 74 2.50 -5.43 -20.91
CA HIS A 74 3.96 -5.24 -20.85
C HIS A 74 4.65 -5.33 -22.21
N THR A 75 4.07 -6.00 -23.22
CA THR A 75 4.62 -5.98 -24.58
C THR A 75 4.28 -4.67 -25.32
N LEU A 76 3.19 -4.00 -24.94
CA LEU A 76 2.66 -2.83 -25.62
C LEU A 76 3.11 -1.51 -24.98
N LEU A 77 3.23 -1.48 -23.66
CA LEU A 77 3.37 -0.26 -22.88
C LEU A 77 4.69 -0.24 -22.09
N ASP A 78 5.35 0.91 -22.13
CA ASP A 78 6.36 1.33 -21.18
C ASP A 78 5.65 2.04 -20.03
N TYR A 79 5.55 1.34 -18.91
CA TYR A 79 5.05 1.92 -17.68
C TYR A 79 6.11 2.83 -17.08
N PRO A 80 5.74 4.03 -16.60
CA PRO A 80 6.69 4.88 -15.87
C PRO A 80 7.23 4.10 -14.67
N TYR A 81 8.51 4.31 -14.37
CA TYR A 81 9.08 3.78 -13.14
C TYR A 81 8.40 4.46 -11.97
N PHE A 82 7.69 3.68 -11.17
CA PHE A 82 7.05 4.14 -9.97
C PHE A 82 7.92 3.75 -8.77
N GLU A 83 8.43 4.75 -8.03
CA GLU A 83 9.15 4.47 -6.79
C GLU A 83 8.14 3.94 -5.76
N PRO A 84 8.28 2.68 -5.29
CA PRO A 84 7.32 2.13 -4.35
C PRO A 84 7.33 2.93 -3.05
N PHE A 85 6.15 3.36 -2.60
CA PHE A 85 5.99 4.06 -1.34
C PHE A 85 4.92 3.35 -0.48
N TYR A 86 5.05 3.51 0.83
CA TYR A 86 4.05 2.99 1.76
C TYR A 86 2.88 3.94 1.88
N TYR A 87 1.68 3.37 1.92
CA TYR A 87 0.46 4.07 2.30
C TYR A 87 -0.31 3.23 3.31
N TRP A 88 -1.26 3.83 4.01
CA TRP A 88 -2.01 3.17 5.07
C TRP A 88 -3.52 3.25 4.86
N SER A 89 -4.24 2.29 5.45
CA SER A 89 -5.69 2.40 5.58
C SER A 89 -6.06 3.51 6.57
N PRO A 90 -7.30 4.04 6.53
CA PRO A 90 -7.80 4.88 7.60
C PRO A 90 -7.62 4.23 8.99
N PRO A 91 -7.27 4.99 10.02
CA PRO A 91 -7.12 4.47 11.38
C PRO A 91 -8.44 3.96 11.93
N SER A 92 -8.37 2.79 12.55
CA SER A 92 -9.46 2.23 13.34
C SER A 92 -9.11 2.28 14.82
N ASP A 93 -10.06 2.73 15.63
CA ASP A 93 -9.93 2.66 17.08
C ASP A 93 -9.84 1.20 17.53
N MET A 94 -8.98 0.96 18.52
CA MET A 94 -8.70 -0.36 19.05
C MET A 94 -8.81 -0.31 20.57
N PRO A 95 -9.47 -1.29 21.22
CA PRO A 95 -9.45 -1.36 22.67
C PRO A 95 -8.07 -1.84 23.18
N PRO A 96 -7.63 -1.41 24.38
CA PRO A 96 -6.28 -1.70 24.88
C PRO A 96 -5.95 -3.19 24.98
N ASP A 97 -6.95 -4.06 25.20
CA ASP A 97 -6.78 -5.50 25.34
C ASP A 97 -6.57 -6.24 24.01
N GLN A 98 -6.74 -5.55 22.89
CA GLN A 98 -6.51 -6.08 21.54
C GLN A 98 -5.16 -5.67 20.95
N ALA A 99 -4.46 -4.73 21.59
CA ALA A 99 -3.14 -4.29 21.16
C ALA A 99 -2.06 -5.37 21.40
N GLU A 100 -0.95 -5.26 20.68
CA GLU A 100 0.24 -6.08 20.89
C GLU A 100 0.71 -5.98 22.37
N PRO A 101 1.00 -7.10 23.04
CA PRO A 101 1.36 -7.09 24.46
C PRO A 101 2.57 -6.21 24.80
N GLU A 102 3.50 -6.05 23.87
CA GLU A 102 4.66 -5.17 24.03
C GLU A 102 4.26 -3.70 24.03
N LEU A 103 3.30 -3.29 23.18
CA LEU A 103 2.76 -1.94 23.17
C LEU A 103 2.00 -1.64 24.46
N ILE A 104 1.15 -2.57 24.93
CA ILE A 104 0.43 -2.44 26.21
C ILE A 104 1.43 -2.26 27.36
N SER A 105 2.49 -3.08 27.38
CA SER A 105 3.52 -3.01 28.42
C SER A 105 4.29 -1.69 28.39
N ALA A 106 4.55 -1.15 27.19
CA ALA A 106 5.28 0.09 27.02
C ALA A 106 4.52 1.32 27.53
N VAL A 107 3.18 1.31 27.46
CA VAL A 107 2.32 2.44 27.87
C VAL A 107 1.59 2.22 29.20
N ALA A 108 1.93 1.16 29.93
CA ALA A 108 1.20 0.73 31.13
C ALA A 108 1.21 1.75 32.28
N ASP A 109 2.16 2.68 32.28
CA ASP A 109 2.29 3.77 33.26
C ASP A 109 1.52 5.04 32.86
N ARG A 110 0.86 5.06 31.70
CA ARG A 110 0.10 6.20 31.18
C ARG A 110 -1.41 5.99 31.34
N SER A 111 -2.13 7.06 31.70
CA SER A 111 -3.57 6.99 32.03
C SER A 111 -4.51 7.45 30.90
N GLU A 112 -4.07 8.36 30.03
CA GLU A 112 -4.91 8.95 28.97
C GLU A 112 -4.38 8.55 27.58
N VAL A 113 -4.45 7.24 27.29
CA VAL A 113 -3.91 6.66 26.06
C VAL A 113 -5.02 6.15 25.15
N GLN A 114 -5.01 6.60 23.90
CA GLN A 114 -5.89 6.11 22.84
C GLN A 114 -5.13 5.15 21.93
N PHE A 115 -5.70 3.99 21.66
CA PHE A 115 -5.10 2.98 20.81
C PHE A 115 -5.76 2.96 19.42
N HIS A 116 -4.94 2.91 18.38
CA HIS A 116 -5.37 2.83 16.99
C HIS A 116 -4.58 1.76 16.23
N SER A 117 -5.18 1.24 15.18
CA SER A 117 -4.56 0.29 14.26
C SER A 117 -4.74 0.74 12.82
N VAL A 118 -3.71 0.56 11.99
CA VAL A 118 -3.74 0.79 10.54
C VAL A 118 -3.05 -0.35 9.79
N GLY A 119 -3.64 -0.75 8.66
CA GLY A 119 -2.97 -1.61 7.70
C GLY A 119 -2.00 -0.81 6.84
N ILE A 120 -0.78 -1.32 6.66
CA ILE A 120 0.26 -0.73 5.81
C ILE A 120 0.33 -1.50 4.49
N TYR A 121 0.36 -0.76 3.39
CA TYR A 121 0.34 -1.28 2.04
C TYR A 121 1.46 -0.65 1.20
N LEU A 122 1.95 -1.39 0.21
CA LEU A 122 2.91 -0.89 -0.76
C LEU A 122 2.18 -0.49 -2.04
N ALA A 123 2.32 0.77 -2.45
CA ALA A 123 1.86 1.26 -3.74
C ALA A 123 2.86 0.87 -4.86
N PRO A 124 2.40 0.68 -6.12
CA PRO A 124 1.02 0.85 -6.59
C PRO A 124 0.16 -0.43 -6.44
N ASP A 125 0.79 -1.58 -6.20
CA ASP A 125 0.15 -2.90 -6.27
C ASP A 125 -0.79 -3.21 -5.09
N SER A 126 -0.94 -2.29 -4.15
CA SER A 126 -1.76 -2.46 -2.93
C SER A 126 -1.38 -3.70 -2.13
N ILE A 127 -0.09 -4.05 -2.12
CA ILE A 127 0.40 -5.26 -1.47
C ILE A 127 0.35 -5.04 0.04
N PRO A 128 -0.35 -5.89 0.82
CA PRO A 128 -0.35 -5.78 2.27
C PRO A 128 1.04 -6.13 2.82
N VAL A 129 1.62 -5.17 3.54
CA VAL A 129 2.97 -5.24 4.14
C VAL A 129 2.85 -5.70 5.60
N GLY A 130 1.94 -5.09 6.34
CA GLY A 130 1.77 -5.35 7.76
C GLY A 130 0.74 -4.43 8.41
N THR A 131 0.81 -4.35 9.73
CA THR A 131 -0.05 -3.51 10.56
C THR A 131 0.83 -2.63 11.45
N LEU A 132 0.45 -1.37 11.61
CA LEU A 132 0.97 -0.47 12.63
C LEU A 132 -0.09 -0.32 13.70
N GLU A 133 0.28 -0.58 14.95
CA GLU A 133 -0.52 -0.26 16.12
C GLU A 133 0.14 0.90 16.86
N ILE A 134 -0.66 1.88 17.22
CA ILE A 134 -0.22 3.12 17.87
C ILE A 134 -1.03 3.34 19.13
N ALA A 135 -0.36 3.84 20.15
CA ALA A 135 -0.91 4.32 21.40
C ALA A 135 -0.52 5.82 21.52
N VAL A 136 -1.50 6.71 21.47
CA VAL A 136 -1.31 8.17 21.60
C VAL A 136 -1.63 8.59 23.02
N ASP A 137 -0.69 9.21 23.69
CA ASP A 137 -0.85 9.82 25.02
C ASP A 137 -1.23 11.29 24.83
N ASP A 138 -2.51 11.61 25.08
CA ASP A 138 -3.06 12.95 24.88
C ASP A 138 -2.54 13.97 25.91
N GLU A 139 -2.07 13.50 27.08
CA GLU A 139 -1.58 14.36 28.16
C GLU A 139 -0.19 14.93 27.84
N THR A 140 0.68 14.08 27.30
CA THR A 140 2.08 14.43 27.02
C THR A 140 2.33 14.78 25.56
N GLY A 141 1.40 14.45 24.66
CA GLY A 141 1.58 14.62 23.22
C GLY A 141 2.64 13.66 22.66
N GLU A 142 2.82 12.50 23.30
CA GLU A 142 3.71 11.44 22.85
C GLU A 142 2.91 10.30 22.20
N ALA A 143 3.55 9.56 21.31
CA ALA A 143 2.97 8.37 20.69
C ALA A 143 3.96 7.22 20.78
N CYS A 144 3.46 6.05 21.19
CA CYS A 144 4.19 4.79 21.13
C CYS A 144 3.62 3.95 19.99
N GLY A 145 4.46 3.32 19.18
CA GLY A 145 3.99 2.52 18.06
C GLY A 145 4.82 1.27 17.83
N ILE A 146 4.17 0.26 17.27
CA ILE A 146 4.74 -1.05 16.95
C ILE A 146 4.27 -1.49 15.57
N VAL A 147 5.18 -2.04 14.77
CA VAL A 147 4.89 -2.52 13.42
C VAL A 147 5.05 -4.03 13.36
N SER A 148 4.00 -4.71 12.93
CA SER A 148 3.98 -6.16 12.70
C SER A 148 3.90 -6.45 11.20
N THR A 149 4.90 -7.13 10.65
CA THR A 149 4.93 -7.58 9.24
C THR A 149 5.24 -9.07 9.18
N ARG A 150 4.54 -9.85 8.34
CA ARG A 150 4.76 -11.29 8.04
C ARG A 150 5.78 -12.06 8.92
N GLY A 151 5.47 -12.24 10.21
CA GLY A 151 6.27 -13.03 11.16
C GLY A 151 7.37 -12.29 11.92
N MET A 152 7.44 -10.96 11.80
CA MET A 152 8.35 -10.06 12.51
C MET A 152 7.56 -8.90 13.10
N THR A 153 7.87 -8.57 14.35
CA THR A 153 7.29 -7.43 15.06
C THR A 153 8.44 -6.55 15.52
N SER A 154 8.35 -5.24 15.30
CA SER A 154 9.33 -4.29 15.79
C SER A 154 9.24 -4.16 17.31
N ALA A 155 10.25 -3.58 17.95
CA ALA A 155 10.08 -3.13 19.33
C ALA A 155 9.11 -1.95 19.40
N ALA A 156 8.41 -1.80 20.53
CA ALA A 156 7.61 -0.62 20.81
C ALA A 156 8.51 0.63 20.85
N THR A 157 8.18 1.64 20.05
CA THR A 157 9.02 2.83 19.85
C THR A 157 8.25 4.10 20.14
N TRP A 158 8.85 4.98 20.93
CA TRP A 158 8.28 6.27 21.30
C TRP A 158 8.73 7.39 20.36
N THR A 159 7.81 8.32 20.07
CA THR A 159 8.06 9.57 19.35
C THR A 159 7.08 10.65 19.80
N LYS A 160 7.29 11.90 19.39
CA LYS A 160 6.29 12.97 19.57
C LYS A 160 5.11 12.74 18.63
N ALA A 161 3.90 12.94 19.13
CA ALA A 161 2.71 12.96 18.27
C ALA A 161 2.78 14.17 17.31
N GLY A 162 2.34 13.96 16.07
CA GLY A 162 2.18 15.02 15.08
C GLY A 162 0.98 15.91 15.39
N ALA A 163 0.71 16.90 14.53
CA ALA A 163 -0.48 17.77 14.69
C ALA A 163 -1.80 17.01 14.45
N SER A 164 -1.73 15.82 13.87
CA SER A 164 -2.84 14.89 13.70
C SER A 164 -2.38 13.44 13.84
N LEU A 165 -3.34 12.53 14.02
CA LEU A 165 -3.07 11.09 14.02
C LEU A 165 -2.43 10.63 12.70
N ASP A 166 -2.82 11.22 11.57
CA ASP A 166 -2.26 10.90 10.25
C ASP A 166 -0.78 11.29 10.14
N GLU A 167 -0.39 12.46 10.66
CA GLU A 167 1.02 12.87 10.74
C GLU A 167 1.84 11.97 11.68
N THR A 168 1.24 11.53 12.79
CA THR A 168 1.86 10.57 13.70
C THR A 168 2.09 9.24 13.00
N ILE A 169 1.07 8.69 12.32
CA ILE A 169 1.15 7.45 11.54
C ILE A 169 2.24 7.58 10.47
N LYS A 170 2.25 8.69 9.73
CA LYS A 170 3.27 8.96 8.71
C LYS A 170 4.68 8.88 9.28
N THR A 171 4.92 9.43 10.47
CA THR A 171 6.23 9.37 11.15
C THR A 171 6.68 7.93 11.39
N PHE A 172 5.78 7.05 11.84
CA PHE A 172 6.08 5.63 12.02
C PHE A 172 6.30 4.90 10.71
N VAL A 173 5.46 5.16 9.70
CA VAL A 173 5.54 4.51 8.39
C VAL A 173 6.82 4.90 7.65
N ASP A 174 7.22 6.17 7.66
CA ASP A 174 8.45 6.66 7.04
C ASP A 174 9.71 6.08 7.74
N ALA A 175 9.59 5.66 9.01
CA ALA A 175 10.65 5.03 9.77
C ALA A 175 10.79 3.51 9.51
N ILE A 176 9.90 2.91 8.71
CA ILE A 176 9.96 1.49 8.34
C ILE A 176 11.09 1.28 7.33
N SER A 177 12.20 0.72 7.81
CA SER A 177 13.25 0.20 6.95
C SER A 177 13.11 -1.32 6.83
N ILE A 178 12.75 -1.79 5.64
CA ILE A 178 12.86 -3.20 5.27
C ILE A 178 14.16 -3.33 4.48
N ASP A 179 15.20 -3.86 5.13
CA ASP A 179 16.47 -4.11 4.45
C ASP A 179 16.25 -5.19 3.38
N LYS A 180 16.41 -4.82 2.10
CA LYS A 180 16.16 -5.71 0.96
C LYS A 180 17.07 -6.94 0.97
N ASP A 181 18.20 -6.86 1.67
CA ASP A 181 19.19 -7.92 1.76
C ASP A 181 19.12 -8.75 3.05
N ALA A 182 18.26 -8.39 4.01
CA ALA A 182 18.14 -9.08 5.28
C ALA A 182 16.68 -9.34 5.66
N LEU A 183 16.24 -10.58 5.48
CA LEU A 183 15.07 -11.18 6.14
C LEU A 183 15.23 -11.26 7.67
N VAL A 184 15.66 -10.19 8.36
CA VAL A 184 16.17 -10.33 9.74
C VAL A 184 15.53 -9.39 10.78
N ALA A 185 14.98 -8.22 10.44
CA ALA A 185 14.23 -7.42 11.42
C ALA A 185 13.41 -6.30 10.78
N VAL A 186 12.24 -6.00 11.34
CA VAL A 186 11.57 -4.70 11.16
C VAL A 186 12.08 -3.78 12.25
N LYS A 187 12.75 -2.69 11.86
CA LYS A 187 13.23 -1.67 12.80
C LYS A 187 12.64 -0.32 12.44
N LEU A 188 12.00 0.30 13.43
CA LEU A 188 11.62 1.69 13.39
C LEU A 188 12.86 2.54 13.68
N THR A 189 13.34 3.29 12.69
CA THR A 189 14.45 4.23 12.86
C THR A 189 13.90 5.65 12.82
N MET A 190 13.56 6.17 14.00
CA MET A 190 12.99 7.50 14.13
C MET A 190 14.02 8.59 13.75
N PRO A 191 13.59 9.69 13.10
CA PRO A 191 14.45 10.85 12.90
C PRO A 191 14.85 11.47 14.24
N PRO A 192 16.03 12.10 14.33
CA PRO A 192 16.47 12.77 15.56
C PRO A 192 15.46 13.85 15.97
N GLN A 193 15.03 13.82 17.22
CA GLN A 193 14.14 14.82 17.77
C GLN A 193 14.88 16.16 17.88
N ALA A 194 14.32 17.21 17.25
CA ALA A 194 14.78 18.59 17.39
C ALA A 194 14.33 19.21 18.73
#